data_AF-A0A1E7L270-F1
#
_entry.id   AF-A0A1E7L270-F1
#
_cell.length_a   1.000
_cell.length_b   1.000
_cell.length_c   1.000
_cell.angle_alpha   90.00
_cell.angle_beta   90.00
_cell.angle_gamma   90.00
#
_symmetry.space_group_name_H-M   'P 1'
#
loop_
_entity.id
_entity.type
_entity.pdbx_description
1 polymer ?
#
loop_
_entity_poly.entity_id
_entity_poly.type
_entity_poly.pdbx_seq_one_letter_code
_entity_poly.pdbx_strand_id
1 'polypeptide(L)'
;MTCAFGVTPESGARPAVRGTGFQVASRLGVTAVSPVRPYTVTFGSAGLKTRYTPYLTAAARQLREAGVRIRIGGGESVAADRCPPRGHIHYTQAYRPVRRGGYSLGLPCTAPPDGVAAGGVVTMDSEYFDGTWDIAPYKLRNTFVHELLHTLGLDHPNRDLDGDGTAGPYECVTGPGGVRPVMCSPNGGHRTPESAGRLTRFDLDGVRALLANAQRQGAG
;
A
#
# COMPACT_ATOMS: atom_id res chain seq x y z
N MET A 1 17.42 -21.59 48.27
CA MET A 1 16.11 -21.12 47.75
C MET A 1 16.38 -19.89 46.91
N THR A 2 16.43 -20.04 45.60
CA THR A 2 16.71 -18.94 44.65
C THR A 2 15.36 -18.48 44.09
N CYS A 3 14.92 -17.29 44.48
CA CYS A 3 13.71 -16.68 43.95
C CYS A 3 13.97 -16.23 42.50
N ALA A 4 13.38 -16.93 41.55
CA ALA A 4 13.31 -16.47 40.17
C ALA A 4 12.29 -15.33 40.08
N PHE A 5 12.76 -14.12 39.80
CA PHE A 5 11.89 -13.01 39.40
C PHE A 5 11.29 -13.35 38.03
N GLY A 6 10.05 -13.83 38.04
CA GLY A 6 9.23 -13.93 36.85
C GLY A 6 8.90 -12.52 36.36
N VAL A 7 9.74 -11.99 35.47
CA VAL A 7 9.38 -10.84 34.66
C VAL A 7 8.24 -11.31 33.75
N THR A 8 7.02 -10.87 34.06
CA THR A 8 5.91 -11.01 33.12
C THR A 8 6.30 -10.27 31.85
N PRO A 9 6.26 -10.91 30.66
CA PRO A 9 6.57 -10.20 29.43
C PRO A 9 5.58 -9.05 29.32
N GLU A 10 6.12 -7.84 29.15
CA GLU A 10 5.35 -6.64 28.88
C GLU A 10 4.42 -6.97 27.71
N SER A 11 3.11 -6.93 27.95
CA SER A 11 2.09 -7.11 26.91
C SER A 11 2.36 -6.05 25.85
N GLY A 12 3.05 -6.42 24.78
CA GLY A 12 3.44 -5.52 23.70
C GLY A 12 2.22 -4.70 23.27
N ALA A 13 2.36 -3.37 23.30
CA ALA A 13 1.27 -2.45 23.01
C ALA A 13 0.62 -2.82 21.66
N ARG A 14 -0.72 -2.95 21.66
CA ARG A 14 -1.47 -3.40 20.49
C ARG A 14 -1.12 -2.52 19.27
N PRO A 15 -0.89 -3.12 18.08
CA PRO A 15 -0.63 -2.35 16.87
C PRO A 15 -1.75 -1.34 16.58
N ALA A 16 -1.38 -0.14 16.14
CA ALA A 16 -2.34 0.82 15.62
C ALA A 16 -2.80 0.34 14.24
N VAL A 17 -4.04 -0.15 14.14
CA VAL A 17 -4.59 -0.74 12.90
C VAL A 17 -5.51 0.21 12.12
N ARG A 18 -5.83 1.39 12.67
CA ARG A 18 -6.68 2.40 12.02
C ARG A 18 -6.44 3.79 12.62
N GLY A 19 -6.74 4.82 11.84
CA GLY A 19 -6.75 6.21 12.29
C GLY A 19 -7.58 7.11 11.36
N THR A 20 -7.37 8.42 11.41
CA THR A 20 -8.07 9.36 10.53
C THR A 20 -7.55 9.20 9.10
N GLY A 21 -8.37 8.64 8.21
CA GLY A 21 -8.04 8.48 6.79
C GLY A 21 -7.08 7.35 6.45
N PHE A 22 -6.78 6.43 7.39
CA PHE A 22 -6.01 5.22 7.08
C PHE A 22 -6.55 4.00 7.83
N GLN A 23 -6.34 2.83 7.23
CA GLN A 23 -6.55 1.51 7.80
C GLN A 23 -5.33 0.63 7.45
N VAL A 24 -4.99 -0.30 8.34
CA VAL A 24 -3.93 -1.27 8.14
C VAL A 24 -4.54 -2.59 7.70
N ALA A 25 -3.87 -3.31 6.80
CA ALA A 25 -4.27 -4.59 6.25
C ALA A 25 -4.11 -5.76 7.25
N SER A 26 -4.53 -5.57 8.51
CA SER A 26 -4.37 -6.54 9.59
C SER A 26 -5.13 -7.84 9.33
N ARG A 27 -6.20 -7.80 8.52
CA ARG A 27 -6.92 -9.00 8.06
C ARG A 27 -6.06 -9.90 7.17
N LEU A 28 -5.06 -9.33 6.50
CA LEU A 28 -4.05 -10.07 5.72
C LEU A 28 -2.80 -10.42 6.55
N GLY A 29 -2.85 -10.18 7.87
CA GLY A 29 -1.74 -10.42 8.78
C GLY A 29 -0.62 -9.37 8.73
N VAL A 30 -0.77 -8.30 7.95
CA VAL A 30 0.23 -7.22 7.88
C VAL A 30 -0.17 -6.11 8.85
N THR A 31 0.70 -5.81 9.81
CA THR A 31 0.49 -4.78 10.84
C THR A 31 1.59 -3.74 10.91
N ALA A 32 2.73 -3.99 10.25
CA ALA A 32 3.91 -3.14 10.34
C ALA A 32 4.70 -3.12 9.02
N VAL A 33 5.53 -2.09 8.85
CA VAL A 33 6.54 -2.00 7.77
C VAL A 33 7.91 -1.79 8.40
N SER A 34 8.89 -2.62 8.03
CA SER A 34 10.24 -2.53 8.60
C SER A 34 10.94 -1.21 8.19
N PRO A 35 11.55 -0.48 9.15
CA PRO A 35 12.33 0.73 8.85
C PRO A 35 13.72 0.42 8.27
N VAL A 36 14.24 -0.79 8.45
CA VAL A 36 15.60 -1.17 8.02
C VAL A 36 15.63 -2.10 6.81
N ARG A 37 14.55 -2.85 6.56
CA ARG A 37 14.46 -3.73 5.39
C ARG A 37 14.42 -2.89 4.10
N PRO A 38 15.30 -3.17 3.13
CA PRO A 38 15.16 -2.58 1.82
C PRO A 38 13.93 -3.16 1.12
N TYR A 39 13.07 -2.29 0.61
CA TYR A 39 12.00 -2.62 -0.32
C TYR A 39 12.40 -2.23 -1.74
N THR A 40 12.28 -3.17 -2.67
CA THR A 40 12.62 -2.94 -4.08
C THR A 40 11.36 -3.14 -4.93
N VAL A 41 10.95 -2.09 -5.64
CA VAL A 41 9.92 -2.23 -6.66
C VAL A 41 10.54 -2.89 -7.89
N THR A 42 10.05 -4.07 -8.27
CA THR A 42 10.48 -4.82 -9.46
C THR A 42 9.37 -4.87 -10.50
N PHE A 43 9.70 -5.26 -11.73
CA PHE A 43 8.76 -5.24 -12.85
C PHE A 43 8.83 -6.53 -13.66
N GLY A 44 7.69 -7.05 -14.12
CA GLY A 44 7.62 -8.26 -14.94
C GLY A 44 8.34 -8.15 -16.30
N SER A 45 8.63 -6.93 -16.77
CA SER A 45 9.45 -6.70 -17.97
C SER A 45 10.09 -5.32 -17.98
N ALA A 46 11.09 -5.13 -18.85
CA ALA A 46 11.69 -3.81 -19.10
C ALA A 46 10.67 -2.79 -19.66
N GLY A 47 9.69 -3.25 -20.46
CA GLY A 47 8.61 -2.41 -20.96
C GLY A 47 7.71 -1.90 -19.83
N LEU A 48 7.32 -2.79 -18.91
CA LEU A 48 6.56 -2.41 -17.72
C LEU A 48 7.35 -1.46 -16.82
N LYS A 49 8.65 -1.72 -16.60
CA LYS A 49 9.51 -0.79 -15.86
C LYS A 49 9.47 0.61 -16.44
N THR A 50 9.66 0.72 -17.75
CA THR A 50 9.67 2.02 -18.46
C THR A 50 8.32 2.72 -18.33
N ARG A 51 7.21 1.99 -18.51
CA ARG A 51 5.86 2.53 -18.41
C ARG A 51 5.47 2.94 -17.00
N TYR A 52 5.84 2.14 -15.99
CA TYR A 52 5.31 2.26 -14.62
C TYR A 52 6.15 3.15 -13.72
N THR A 53 7.46 3.26 -13.97
CA THR A 53 8.35 4.10 -13.15
C THR A 53 7.84 5.53 -12.97
N PRO A 54 7.37 6.24 -14.01
CA PRO A 54 6.87 7.62 -13.87
C PRO A 54 5.70 7.78 -12.88
N TYR A 55 4.87 6.74 -12.72
CA TYR A 55 3.74 6.75 -11.78
C TYR A 55 4.17 6.54 -10.32
N LEU A 56 5.35 5.94 -10.09
CA LEU A 56 5.81 5.51 -8.76
C LEU A 56 6.89 6.41 -8.18
N THR A 57 7.61 7.18 -9.00
CA THR A 57 8.78 7.97 -8.57
C THR A 57 8.47 8.92 -7.41
N ALA A 58 7.37 9.67 -7.50
CA ALA A 58 6.99 10.63 -6.47
C ALA A 58 6.62 9.94 -5.15
N ALA A 59 5.76 8.92 -5.22
CA ALA A 59 5.36 8.13 -4.07
C ALA A 59 6.54 7.43 -3.38
N ALA A 60 7.43 6.79 -4.15
CA ALA A 60 8.63 6.15 -3.62
C ALA A 60 9.54 7.16 -2.90
N ARG A 61 9.64 8.40 -3.39
CA ARG A 61 10.38 9.47 -2.71
C ARG A 61 9.73 9.85 -1.38
N GLN A 62 8.41 10.07 -1.36
CA GLN A 62 7.68 10.41 -0.13
C GLN A 62 7.75 9.30 0.91
N LEU A 63 7.70 8.03 0.48
CA LEU A 63 7.87 6.87 1.36
C LEU A 63 9.27 6.82 1.98
N ARG A 64 10.32 7.15 1.22
CA ARG A 64 11.69 7.29 1.77
C ARG A 64 11.78 8.43 2.78
N GLU A 65 11.21 9.59 2.47
CA GLU A 65 11.14 10.73 3.39
C GLU A 65 10.39 10.39 4.68
N ALA A 66 9.40 9.50 4.60
CA ALA A 66 8.66 9.00 5.77
C ALA A 66 9.40 7.91 6.56
N GLY A 67 10.53 7.38 6.07
CA GLY A 67 11.36 6.38 6.75
C GLY A 67 11.29 4.96 6.19
N VAL A 68 10.53 4.70 5.12
CA VAL A 68 10.53 3.40 4.43
C VAL A 68 11.73 3.31 3.49
N ARG A 69 12.58 2.30 3.63
CA ARG A 69 13.73 2.09 2.73
C ARG A 69 13.30 1.50 1.38
N ILE A 70 12.58 2.28 0.57
CA ILE A 70 12.08 1.84 -0.73
C ILE A 70 12.84 2.45 -1.92
N ARG A 71 13.12 1.63 -2.93
CA ARG A 71 13.72 2.06 -4.20
C ARG A 71 13.01 1.45 -5.41
N ILE A 72 13.11 2.12 -6.55
CA ILE A 72 12.73 1.54 -7.84
C ILE A 72 13.88 0.69 -8.35
N GLY A 73 13.58 -0.57 -8.69
CA GLY A 73 14.54 -1.57 -9.13
C GLY A 73 14.47 -1.88 -10.62
N GLY A 74 14.76 -3.13 -10.95
CA GLY A 74 14.85 -3.65 -12.31
C GLY A 74 13.75 -4.64 -12.65
N GLY A 75 13.99 -5.41 -13.71
CA GLY A 75 13.12 -6.53 -14.08
C GLY A 75 13.28 -7.69 -13.10
N GLU A 76 12.18 -8.41 -12.87
CA GLU A 76 12.15 -9.65 -12.10
C GLU A 76 11.07 -10.54 -12.72
N SER A 77 11.25 -11.87 -12.68
CA SER A 77 10.21 -12.81 -13.07
C SER A 77 9.60 -13.42 -11.83
N VAL A 78 8.33 -13.10 -11.57
CA VAL A 78 7.55 -13.65 -10.45
C VAL A 78 6.19 -14.05 -11.00
N ALA A 79 5.72 -15.24 -10.64
CA ALA A 79 4.36 -15.65 -10.96
C ALA A 79 3.37 -14.77 -10.19
N ALA A 80 2.29 -14.31 -10.84
CA ALA A 80 1.36 -13.34 -10.26
C ALA A 80 0.61 -13.87 -9.00
N ASP A 81 0.56 -15.20 -8.84
CA ASP A 81 -0.07 -15.90 -7.70
C ASP A 81 0.93 -16.22 -6.57
N ARG A 82 2.17 -15.75 -6.66
CA ARG A 82 3.21 -16.03 -5.67
C ARG A 82 3.77 -14.76 -5.06
N CYS A 83 4.14 -14.88 -3.80
CA CYS A 83 4.97 -13.87 -3.15
C CYS A 83 6.33 -13.74 -3.83
N PRO A 84 6.77 -12.51 -4.16
CA PRO A 84 8.13 -12.28 -4.62
C PRO A 84 9.12 -12.50 -3.46
N PRO A 85 10.44 -12.47 -3.72
CA PRO A 85 11.44 -12.48 -2.66
C PRO A 85 11.15 -11.43 -1.57
N ARG A 86 11.46 -11.74 -0.32
CA ARG A 86 11.17 -10.85 0.81
C ARG A 86 11.79 -9.46 0.59
N GLY A 87 10.98 -8.42 0.73
CA GLY A 87 11.34 -7.03 0.44
C GLY A 87 11.10 -6.64 -1.01
N HIS A 88 10.53 -7.49 -1.86
CA HIS A 88 10.26 -7.13 -3.26
C HIS A 88 8.77 -6.80 -3.44
N ILE A 89 8.49 -5.76 -4.23
CA ILE A 89 7.15 -5.36 -4.61
C ILE A 89 7.08 -5.50 -6.12
N HIS A 90 6.45 -6.57 -6.58
CA HIS A 90 6.49 -6.97 -7.98
C HIS A 90 5.33 -6.38 -8.77
N TYR A 91 5.63 -5.50 -9.73
CA TYR A 91 4.64 -4.96 -10.66
C TYR A 91 4.52 -5.80 -11.92
N THR A 92 3.31 -6.23 -12.21
CA THR A 92 2.93 -6.95 -13.43
C THR A 92 1.66 -6.33 -14.05
N GLN A 93 1.17 -6.92 -15.13
CA GLN A 93 -0.02 -6.47 -15.85
C GLN A 93 -0.84 -7.68 -16.30
N ALA A 94 -2.17 -7.59 -16.18
CA ALA A 94 -3.09 -8.58 -16.70
C ALA A 94 -4.39 -7.92 -17.13
N TYR A 95 -5.14 -8.55 -18.04
CA TYR A 95 -6.48 -8.12 -18.40
C TYR A 95 -7.44 -8.44 -17.25
N ARG A 96 -8.07 -7.42 -16.65
CA ARG A 96 -9.08 -7.58 -15.58
C ARG A 96 -8.63 -8.49 -14.43
N PRO A 97 -7.58 -8.12 -13.68
CA PRO A 97 -6.99 -8.98 -12.66
C PRO A 97 -7.96 -9.41 -11.55
N VAL A 98 -9.06 -8.67 -11.35
CA VAL A 98 -10.13 -9.01 -10.41
C VAL A 98 -11.44 -9.41 -11.10
N ARG A 99 -11.38 -9.84 -12.37
CA ARG A 99 -12.54 -10.22 -13.21
C ARG A 99 -13.54 -9.08 -13.45
N ARG A 100 -13.11 -7.84 -13.24
CA ARG A 100 -13.88 -6.61 -13.48
C ARG A 100 -12.98 -5.60 -14.18
N GLY A 101 -13.51 -4.95 -15.21
CA GLY A 101 -12.76 -3.96 -15.97
C GLY A 101 -12.54 -2.66 -15.20
N GLY A 102 -11.35 -2.10 -15.36
CA GLY A 102 -10.93 -0.87 -14.71
C GLY A 102 -10.39 -1.05 -13.29
N TYR A 103 -10.16 -2.29 -12.84
CA TYR A 103 -9.72 -2.58 -11.47
C TYR A 103 -8.37 -3.30 -11.48
N SER A 104 -7.41 -2.69 -10.80
CA SER A 104 -6.10 -3.30 -10.51
C SER A 104 -6.12 -3.99 -9.15
N LEU A 105 -5.02 -4.67 -8.82
CA LEU A 105 -4.90 -5.42 -7.59
C LEU A 105 -3.50 -5.33 -6.99
N GLY A 106 -3.39 -4.70 -5.84
CA GLY A 106 -2.25 -4.78 -4.94
C GLY A 106 -2.53 -5.78 -3.81
N LEU A 107 -1.72 -6.82 -3.71
CA LEU A 107 -1.79 -7.78 -2.62
C LEU A 107 -0.47 -7.83 -1.86
N PRO A 108 -0.45 -7.55 -0.55
CA PRO A 108 0.70 -7.89 0.27
C PRO A 108 0.85 -9.42 0.36
N CYS A 109 2.07 -9.86 0.60
CA CYS A 109 2.30 -11.21 1.08
C CYS A 109 1.60 -11.43 2.41
N THR A 110 0.68 -12.40 2.45
CA THR A 110 -0.18 -12.65 3.61
C THR A 110 0.57 -13.28 4.77
N ALA A 111 0.17 -12.95 6.00
CA ALA A 111 0.69 -13.49 7.25
C ALA A 111 2.23 -13.53 7.32
N PRO A 112 2.92 -12.40 7.03
CA PRO A 112 4.37 -12.38 7.14
C PRO A 112 4.79 -12.55 8.61
N PRO A 113 6.00 -13.08 8.86
CA PRO A 113 6.55 -13.16 10.21
C PRO A 113 6.46 -11.82 10.94
N ASP A 114 6.02 -11.89 12.20
CA ASP A 114 5.83 -10.75 13.11
C ASP A 114 4.85 -9.68 12.59
N GLY A 115 4.07 -10.01 11.55
CA GLY A 115 3.16 -9.09 10.90
C GLY A 115 3.86 -7.97 10.12
N VAL A 116 5.14 -8.11 9.80
CA VAL A 116 5.93 -7.07 9.12
C VAL A 116 5.93 -7.32 7.61
N ALA A 117 5.43 -6.35 6.84
CA ALA A 117 5.29 -6.42 5.39
C ALA A 117 6.50 -7.07 4.69
N ALA A 118 6.26 -8.14 3.94
CA ALA A 118 7.29 -8.84 3.18
C ALA A 118 7.42 -8.33 1.74
N GLY A 119 6.64 -7.32 1.36
CA GLY A 119 6.41 -6.93 -0.03
C GLY A 119 5.11 -7.56 -0.55
N GLY A 120 4.99 -7.71 -1.87
CA GLY A 120 3.75 -8.19 -2.48
C GLY A 120 3.74 -8.07 -4.00
N VAL A 121 2.58 -8.35 -4.59
CA VAL A 121 2.36 -8.27 -6.03
C VAL A 121 1.37 -7.15 -6.32
N VAL A 122 1.68 -6.34 -7.33
CA VAL A 122 0.77 -5.39 -7.93
C VAL A 122 0.49 -5.84 -9.37
N THR A 123 -0.76 -6.15 -9.67
CA THR A 123 -1.22 -6.44 -11.03
C THR A 123 -2.07 -5.29 -11.51
N MET A 124 -1.52 -4.51 -12.44
CA MET A 124 -2.27 -3.42 -13.07
C MET A 124 -3.18 -3.96 -14.17
N ASP A 125 -4.37 -3.39 -14.29
CA ASP A 125 -5.27 -3.71 -15.39
C ASP A 125 -4.68 -3.25 -16.73
N SER A 126 -4.60 -4.16 -17.71
CA SER A 126 -4.09 -3.83 -19.05
C SER A 126 -5.01 -2.86 -19.79
N GLU A 127 -6.30 -2.84 -19.44
CA GLU A 127 -7.32 -2.04 -20.13
C GLU A 127 -7.01 -0.52 -20.06
N TYR A 128 -6.20 -0.08 -19.10
CA TYR A 128 -5.74 1.32 -19.00
C TYR A 128 -4.84 1.78 -20.15
N PHE A 129 -4.25 0.84 -20.91
CA PHE A 129 -3.23 1.14 -21.91
C PHE A 129 -3.55 0.61 -23.30
N ASP A 130 -4.57 -0.25 -23.44
CA ASP A 130 -5.02 -0.77 -24.74
C ASP A 130 -6.24 0.00 -25.30
N GLY A 131 -6.77 0.97 -24.54
CA GLY A 131 -7.87 1.84 -24.94
C GLY A 131 -9.26 1.27 -24.68
N THR A 132 -9.37 0.10 -24.06
CA THR A 132 -10.67 -0.54 -23.75
C THR A 132 -11.31 -0.03 -22.46
N TRP A 133 -10.58 0.72 -21.64
CA TRP A 133 -11.11 1.37 -20.44
C TRP A 133 -10.73 2.86 -20.35
N ASP A 134 -11.74 3.73 -20.24
CA ASP A 134 -11.54 5.15 -20.01
C ASP A 134 -11.26 5.43 -18.52
N ILE A 135 -10.09 6.00 -18.24
CA ILE A 135 -9.66 6.40 -16.90
C ILE A 135 -9.05 7.79 -16.92
N ALA A 136 -9.58 8.67 -16.09
CA ALA A 136 -9.03 10.01 -15.93
C ALA A 136 -7.54 9.96 -15.54
N PRO A 137 -6.67 10.80 -16.13
CA PRO A 137 -5.22 10.73 -15.90
C PRO A 137 -4.79 10.82 -14.43
N TYR A 138 -5.49 11.63 -13.62
CA TYR A 138 -5.21 11.72 -12.19
C TYR A 138 -5.53 10.40 -11.47
N LYS A 139 -6.62 9.73 -11.86
CA LYS A 139 -7.08 8.49 -11.24
C LYS A 139 -6.12 7.37 -11.60
N LEU A 140 -5.66 7.29 -12.85
CA LEU A 140 -4.62 6.35 -13.26
C LEU A 140 -3.36 6.50 -12.40
N ARG A 141 -2.85 7.73 -12.22
CA ARG A 141 -1.69 7.99 -11.37
C ARG A 141 -1.91 7.57 -9.91
N ASN A 142 -3.10 7.81 -9.37
CA ASN A 142 -3.43 7.40 -8.01
C ASN A 142 -3.57 5.88 -7.88
N THR A 143 -4.09 5.17 -8.88
CA THR A 143 -4.20 3.69 -8.88
C THR A 143 -2.85 3.03 -8.65
N PHE A 144 -1.80 3.44 -9.36
CA PHE A 144 -0.45 2.87 -9.15
C PHE A 144 0.04 3.01 -7.71
N VAL A 145 -0.21 4.15 -7.09
CA VAL A 145 0.20 4.39 -5.69
C VAL A 145 -0.72 3.66 -4.72
N HIS A 146 -2.02 3.56 -5.00
CA HIS A 146 -2.98 2.80 -4.23
C HIS A 146 -2.56 1.34 -4.11
N GLU A 147 -2.26 0.69 -5.24
CA GLU A 147 -1.83 -0.70 -5.23
C GLU A 147 -0.45 -0.88 -4.57
N LEU A 148 0.47 0.08 -4.73
CA LEU A 148 1.74 0.08 -3.99
C LEU A 148 1.52 0.00 -2.48
N LEU A 149 0.64 0.86 -1.96
CA LEU A 149 0.40 1.01 -0.53
C LEU A 149 -0.27 -0.23 0.07
N HIS A 150 -1.09 -0.96 -0.69
CA HIS A 150 -1.58 -2.28 -0.28
C HIS A 150 -0.43 -3.25 0.04
N THR A 151 0.61 -3.30 -0.79
CA THR A 151 1.75 -4.22 -0.58
C THR A 151 2.59 -3.86 0.65
N LEU A 152 2.50 -2.62 1.12
CA LEU A 152 3.16 -2.16 2.35
C LEU A 152 2.29 -2.35 3.60
N GLY A 153 1.02 -2.75 3.44
CA GLY A 153 0.11 -3.06 4.54
C GLY A 153 -0.94 -2.00 4.84
N LEU A 154 -1.22 -1.06 3.93
CA LEU A 154 -2.40 -0.21 4.04
C LEU A 154 -3.62 -0.87 3.40
N ASP A 155 -4.79 -0.57 3.94
CA ASP A 155 -6.09 -1.05 3.49
C ASP A 155 -7.04 0.15 3.29
N HIS A 156 -8.19 -0.11 2.66
CA HIS A 156 -9.19 0.91 2.40
C HIS A 156 -9.72 1.50 3.72
N PRO A 157 -9.63 2.83 3.92
CA PRO A 157 -10.13 3.50 5.10
C PRO A 157 -11.60 3.92 4.96
N ASN A 158 -12.33 3.38 3.98
CA ASN A 158 -13.75 3.66 3.75
C ASN A 158 -14.55 3.34 5.01
N ARG A 159 -15.50 4.20 5.34
CA ARG A 159 -16.40 4.05 6.49
C ARG A 159 -17.77 4.51 6.07
N ASP A 160 -18.78 3.89 6.67
CA ASP A 160 -20.17 4.36 6.64
C ASP A 160 -20.25 5.70 7.40
N LEU A 161 -20.11 6.80 6.66
CA LEU A 161 -20.18 8.20 7.07
C LEU A 161 -21.60 8.77 6.93
N ASP A 162 -22.43 8.22 6.04
CA ASP A 162 -23.81 8.64 5.83
C ASP A 162 -24.85 7.83 6.63
N GLY A 163 -24.44 6.71 7.25
CA GLY A 163 -25.23 5.91 8.17
C GLY A 163 -26.16 4.91 7.49
N ASP A 164 -25.92 4.54 6.24
CA ASP A 164 -26.76 3.61 5.47
C ASP A 164 -26.51 2.12 5.79
N GLY A 165 -25.52 1.83 6.64
CA GLY A 165 -25.12 0.49 7.07
C GLY A 165 -23.99 -0.13 6.24
N THR A 166 -23.49 0.56 5.20
CA THR A 166 -22.39 0.09 4.36
C THR A 166 -21.39 1.18 4.05
N ALA A 167 -20.10 0.83 3.96
CA ALA A 167 -19.10 1.77 3.51
C ALA A 167 -19.10 1.84 1.97
N GLY A 168 -19.61 2.93 1.42
CA GLY A 168 -19.73 3.18 0.00
C GLY A 168 -18.43 3.62 -0.70
N PRO A 169 -18.46 3.69 -2.05
CA PRO A 169 -17.36 4.27 -2.83
C PRO A 169 -17.05 5.71 -2.42
N TYR A 170 -15.76 6.01 -2.26
CA TYR A 170 -15.23 7.32 -1.86
C TYR A 170 -15.70 7.85 -0.51
N GLU A 171 -16.31 7.00 0.30
CA GLU A 171 -16.84 7.32 1.61
C GLU A 171 -15.72 7.33 2.64
N CYS A 172 -14.90 8.37 2.56
CA CYS A 172 -13.75 8.56 3.40
C CYS A 172 -13.67 10.01 3.86
N VAL A 173 -12.83 10.21 4.87
CA VAL A 173 -12.44 11.54 5.33
C VAL A 173 -11.97 12.39 4.14
N THR A 174 -12.38 13.64 4.13
CA THR A 174 -11.98 14.62 3.11
C THR A 174 -11.23 15.75 3.78
N GLY A 175 -10.02 16.06 3.29
CA GLY A 175 -9.21 17.17 3.75
C GLY A 175 -9.49 18.47 2.98
N PRO A 176 -8.74 19.55 3.29
CA PRO A 176 -8.81 20.79 2.54
C PRO A 176 -8.64 20.57 1.04
N GLY A 177 -9.39 21.33 0.22
CA GLY A 177 -9.36 21.20 -1.24
C GLY A 177 -9.96 19.90 -1.77
N GLY A 178 -10.73 19.16 -0.96
CA GLY A 178 -11.42 17.95 -1.41
C GLY A 178 -10.53 16.70 -1.51
N VAL A 179 -9.30 16.76 -0.99
CA VAL A 179 -8.32 15.67 -1.06
C VAL A 179 -8.71 14.55 -0.10
N ARG A 180 -8.85 13.33 -0.63
CA ARG A 180 -9.09 12.10 0.14
C ARG A 180 -7.79 11.29 0.24
N PRO A 181 -7.66 10.32 1.18
CA PRO A 181 -6.58 9.34 1.13
C PRO A 181 -6.46 8.69 -0.26
N VAL A 182 -5.25 8.40 -0.74
CA VAL A 182 -5.08 7.58 -1.96
C VAL A 182 -5.74 6.21 -1.76
N MET A 183 -5.66 5.67 -0.55
CA MET A 183 -6.30 4.41 -0.17
C MET A 183 -7.82 4.45 -0.13
N CYS A 184 -8.47 5.62 -0.24
CA CYS A 184 -9.92 5.69 -0.30
C CYS A 184 -10.43 5.00 -1.57
N SER A 185 -11.13 3.89 -1.45
CA SER A 185 -11.59 3.09 -2.59
C SER A 185 -12.75 3.79 -3.32
N PRO A 186 -12.82 3.77 -4.67
CA PRO A 186 -11.93 3.08 -5.61
C PRO A 186 -10.84 4.02 -6.19
N ASN A 187 -9.88 4.44 -5.37
CA ASN A 187 -8.68 5.23 -5.72
C ASN A 187 -8.93 6.74 -5.60
N GLY A 188 -8.89 7.23 -4.36
CA GLY A 188 -9.04 8.63 -3.97
C GLY A 188 -7.80 9.44 -4.30
N GLY A 189 -7.26 10.18 -3.33
CA GLY A 189 -6.06 10.99 -3.52
C GLY A 189 -6.32 12.36 -4.14
N HIS A 190 -5.26 12.90 -4.73
CA HIS A 190 -5.29 14.19 -5.41
C HIS A 190 -5.92 14.10 -6.80
N ARG A 191 -6.70 15.11 -7.19
CA ARG A 191 -7.40 15.13 -8.49
C ARG A 191 -6.75 16.04 -9.53
N THR A 192 -5.76 16.84 -9.15
CA THR A 192 -5.07 17.74 -10.08
C THR A 192 -3.88 17.04 -10.73
N PRO A 193 -3.55 17.37 -11.99
CA PRO A 193 -2.42 16.75 -12.70
C PRO A 193 -1.08 16.85 -11.97
N GLU A 194 -0.84 17.96 -11.25
CA GLU A 194 0.43 18.27 -10.58
C GLU A 194 0.63 17.44 -9.31
N SER A 195 -0.46 16.98 -8.71
CA SER A 195 -0.44 16.31 -7.40
C SER A 195 -0.89 14.85 -7.43
N ALA A 196 -1.49 14.40 -8.53
CA ALA A 196 -1.86 13.00 -8.71
C ALA A 196 -0.64 12.06 -8.71
N GLY A 197 -0.80 10.88 -8.08
CA GLY A 197 0.29 9.93 -7.85
C GLY A 197 1.22 10.32 -6.69
N ARG A 198 0.80 11.26 -5.84
CA ARG A 198 1.49 11.60 -4.58
C ARG A 198 0.70 11.07 -3.39
N LEU A 199 1.41 10.67 -2.35
CA LEU A 199 0.80 10.35 -1.06
C LEU A 199 0.18 11.62 -0.46
N THR A 200 -1.02 11.49 0.09
CA THR A 200 -1.65 12.53 0.90
C THR A 200 -1.15 12.47 2.34
N ARG A 201 -1.53 13.46 3.17
CA ARG A 201 -1.23 13.43 4.60
C ARG A 201 -1.76 12.16 5.28
N PHE A 202 -2.94 11.69 4.87
CA PHE A 202 -3.59 10.52 5.48
C PHE A 202 -2.81 9.23 5.18
N ASP A 203 -2.31 9.09 3.95
CA ASP A 203 -1.49 7.95 3.55
C ASP A 203 -0.16 7.96 4.32
N LEU A 204 0.45 9.14 4.48
CA LEU A 204 1.69 9.31 5.28
C LEU A 204 1.46 8.98 6.76
N ASP A 205 0.32 9.34 7.34
CA ASP A 205 -0.02 8.99 8.72
C ASP A 205 -0.19 7.48 8.88
N GLY A 206 -0.79 6.81 7.89
CA GLY A 206 -0.85 5.34 7.84
C GLY A 206 0.54 4.69 7.76
N VAL A 207 1.43 5.21 6.90
CA VAL A 207 2.82 4.73 6.79
C VAL A 207 3.58 4.92 8.10
N ARG A 208 3.42 6.08 8.76
CA ARG A 208 4.03 6.33 10.09
C ARG A 208 3.49 5.38 11.14
N ALA A 209 2.20 5.06 11.11
CA ALA A 209 1.61 4.07 12.02
C ALA A 209 2.21 2.66 11.80
N LEU A 210 2.39 2.24 10.54
CA LEU A 210 3.06 0.97 10.21
C LEU A 210 4.52 0.92 10.71
N LEU A 211 5.26 2.03 10.56
CA LEU A 211 6.65 2.13 11.05
C LEU A 211 6.70 2.11 12.59
N ALA A 212 5.80 2.82 13.25
CA ALA A 212 5.70 2.83 14.71
C ALA A 212 5.32 1.43 15.26
N ASN A 213 4.46 0.70 14.54
CA ASN A 213 4.13 -0.68 14.88
C ASN A 213 5.37 -1.59 14.80
N ALA A 214 6.23 -1.44 13.79
CA ALA A 214 7.47 -2.21 13.68
C ALA A 214 8.41 -1.95 14.87
N GLN A 215 8.55 -0.69 15.29
CA GLN A 215 9.35 -0.32 16.46
C GLN A 215 8.83 -0.98 17.74
N ARG A 216 7.51 -0.97 17.95
CA ARG A 216 6.87 -1.61 19.12
C ARG A 216 7.02 -3.14 19.12
N GLN A 217 7.14 -3.75 17.94
CA GLN A 217 7.33 -5.19 17.76
C GLN A 217 8.81 -5.61 17.87
N GLY A 218 9.75 -4.66 18.00
CA GLY A 218 11.19 -4.97 17.96
C GLY A 218 11.70 -5.38 16.58
N ALA A 219 10.93 -5.12 15.50
CA ALA A 219 11.28 -5.46 14.12
C ALA A 219 12.07 -4.36 13.38
N GLY A 220 12.79 -3.55 14.17
CA GLY A 220 13.50 -2.34 13.77
C GLY A 220 14.96 -2.57 13.40
#